data_AF-A0A485KEA9-F1
#
_entry.id   AF-A0A485KEA9-F1
#
_cell.length_a   1.000
_cell.length_b   1.000
_cell.length_c   1.000
_cell.angle_alpha   90.00
_cell.angle_beta   90.00
_cell.angle_gamma   90.00
#
_symmetry.space_group_name_H-M   'P 1'
#
loop_
_entity.id
_entity.type
_entity.pdbx_description
1 polymer ?
#
loop_
_entity_poly.entity_id
_entity_poly.type
_entity_poly.pdbx_seq_one_letter_code
_entity_poly.pdbx_strand_id
1 'polypeptide(L)'
;MADTQTPESHVEWIDALNEMQALHPTTVVPGHALPGDVADIDSAAYTVEYIRRFESEAPKAGNSTALIDAMKALYPQAGGVASLDISAAVAKGDMKWL
;
A
#
# COMPACT_ATOMS: atom_id res chain seq x y z
N MET A 1 0.47 -3.98 -4.02
CA MET A 1 -0.61 -4.98 -3.92
C MET A 1 -0.78 -5.72 -5.24
N ALA A 2 -1.00 -5.04 -6.37
CA ALA A 2 -1.07 -5.73 -7.67
C ALA A 2 0.18 -6.59 -7.98
N ASP A 3 1.39 -6.09 -7.70
CA ASP A 3 2.65 -6.82 -7.89
C ASP A 3 3.02 -7.77 -6.73
N THR A 4 2.30 -7.67 -5.61
CA THR A 4 2.53 -8.42 -4.36
C THR A 4 1.23 -9.11 -3.96
N GLN A 5 0.76 -10.06 -4.75
CA GLN A 5 -0.64 -10.53 -4.66
C GLN A 5 -0.93 -11.47 -3.48
N THR A 6 0.10 -12.09 -2.91
CA THR A 6 -0.07 -13.13 -1.88
C THR A 6 0.11 -12.56 -0.47
N PRO A 7 -0.57 -13.11 0.55
CA PRO A 7 -0.34 -12.75 1.94
C PRO A 7 1.14 -12.85 2.34
N GLU A 8 1.84 -13.88 1.85
CA GLU A 8 3.27 -14.06 2.12
C GLU A 8 4.10 -12.90 1.57
N SER A 9 3.81 -12.44 0.35
CA SER A 9 4.52 -11.29 -0.25
C SER A 9 4.26 -9.97 0.48
N HIS A 10 3.09 -9.81 1.10
CA HIS A 10 2.82 -8.65 1.96
C HIS A 10 3.61 -8.72 3.27
N VAL A 11 3.71 -9.90 3.89
CA VAL A 11 4.51 -10.11 5.10
C VAL A 11 5.99 -9.81 4.81
N GLU A 12 6.54 -10.36 3.73
CA GLU A 12 7.93 -10.10 3.32
C GLU A 12 8.18 -8.60 3.09
N TRP A 13 7.22 -7.89 2.49
CA TRP A 13 7.34 -6.45 2.27
C TRP A 13 7.29 -5.66 3.59
N ILE A 14 6.38 -6.00 4.50
CA ILE A 14 6.30 -5.39 5.83
C ILE A 14 7.59 -5.65 6.62
N ASP A 15 8.14 -6.86 6.56
CA ASP A 15 9.37 -7.23 7.28
C ASP A 15 10.58 -6.44 6.75
N ALA A 16 10.70 -6.27 5.43
CA ALA A 16 11.76 -5.46 4.85
C ALA A 16 11.67 -3.98 5.28
N LEU A 17 10.46 -3.42 5.36
CA LEU A 17 10.23 -2.05 5.85
C LEU A 17 10.58 -1.92 7.33
N ASN A 18 10.20 -2.91 8.16
CA ASN A 18 10.52 -2.95 9.58
C ASN A 18 12.03 -3.08 9.82
N GLU A 19 12.72 -3.91 9.04
CA GLU A 19 14.19 -4.04 9.10
C GLU A 19 14.86 -2.71 8.78
N MET A 20 14.42 -2.03 7.72
CA MET A 20 14.92 -0.69 7.38
C MET A 20 14.74 0.30 8.53
N GLN A 21 13.59 0.31 9.19
CA GLN A 21 13.33 1.19 10.33
C GLN A 21 14.18 0.85 11.56
N ALA A 22 14.44 -0.45 11.79
CA ALA A 22 15.28 -0.91 12.90
C ALA A 22 16.76 -0.49 12.77
N LEU A 23 17.20 -0.10 11.56
CA LEU A 23 18.53 0.48 11.33
C LEU A 23 18.62 1.97 11.75
N HIS A 24 17.54 2.57 12.25
CA HIS A 24 17.45 3.97 12.64
C HIS A 24 17.98 4.94 11.56
N PRO A 25 17.38 4.95 10.35
CA PRO A 25 17.87 5.82 9.29
C PRO A 25 17.77 7.30 9.69
N THR A 26 18.74 8.09 9.25
CA THR A 26 18.65 9.56 9.34
C THR A 26 18.00 10.18 8.10
N THR A 27 17.79 9.40 7.05
CA THR A 27 17.20 9.83 5.78
C THR A 27 16.58 8.63 5.08
N VAL A 28 15.38 8.82 4.52
CA VAL A 28 14.71 7.86 3.63
C VAL A 28 14.49 8.56 2.30
N VAL A 29 14.98 7.99 1.20
CA VAL A 29 14.78 8.55 -0.14
C VAL A 29 13.73 7.68 -0.85
N PRO A 30 12.49 8.17 -1.05
CA PRO A 30 11.47 7.38 -1.71
C PRO A 30 11.74 7.31 -3.22
N GLY A 31 11.42 6.15 -3.83
CA GLY A 31 11.46 6.00 -5.29
C GLY A 31 10.40 6.84 -6.02
N HIS A 32 9.28 7.13 -5.34
CA HIS A 32 8.18 7.97 -5.82
C HIS A 32 7.64 8.83 -4.68
N ALA A 33 7.29 10.09 -4.95
CA ALA A 33 6.67 11.00 -3.98
C ALA A 33 5.72 11.97 -4.70
N LEU A 34 4.72 12.52 -4.00
CA LEU A 34 3.93 13.61 -4.55
C LEU A 34 4.76 14.90 -4.57
N PRO A 35 4.47 15.83 -5.50
CA PRO A 35 5.10 17.14 -5.48
C PRO A 35 4.87 17.86 -4.14
N GLY A 36 5.96 18.19 -3.45
CA GLY A 36 5.90 18.88 -2.15
C GLY A 36 5.92 17.94 -0.94
N ASP A 37 5.82 16.63 -1.12
CA ASP A 37 6.09 15.68 -0.04
C ASP A 37 7.57 15.71 0.29
N VAL A 38 7.89 15.88 1.57
CA VAL A 38 9.25 15.77 2.07
C VAL A 38 9.57 14.29 2.31
N ALA A 39 10.80 13.90 1.99
CA ALA A 39 11.37 12.63 2.42
C ALA A 39 11.28 12.53 3.95
N ASP A 40 10.32 11.76 4.45
CA ASP A 40 10.07 11.58 5.88
C ASP A 40 10.56 10.20 6.33
N ILE A 41 11.20 10.16 7.49
CA ILE A 41 11.63 8.92 8.14
C ILE A 41 10.44 7.99 8.44
N ASP A 42 9.25 8.56 8.60
CA ASP A 42 8.02 7.84 8.90
C ASP A 42 7.34 7.24 7.65
N SER A 43 7.86 7.51 6.44
CA SER A 43 7.29 6.99 5.19
C SER A 43 7.15 5.46 5.19
N ALA A 44 8.09 4.76 5.82
CA ALA A 44 8.08 3.31 5.92
C ALA A 44 6.93 2.80 6.81
N ALA A 45 6.70 3.45 7.97
CA ALA A 45 5.59 3.14 8.86
C ALA A 45 4.25 3.39 8.15
N TYR A 46 4.15 4.48 7.39
CA TYR A 46 2.97 4.76 6.59
C TYR A 46 2.67 3.64 5.59
N THR A 47 3.69 3.15 4.87
CA THR A 47 3.52 2.03 3.93
C THR A 47 3.10 0.74 4.64
N VAL A 48 3.71 0.40 5.79
CA VAL A 48 3.31 -0.77 6.59
C VAL A 48 1.84 -0.71 6.97
N GLU A 49 1.39 0.44 7.48
CA GLU A 49 -0.02 0.61 7.88
C GLU A 49 -0.95 0.54 6.67
N TYR A 50 -0.57 1.14 5.54
CA TYR A 50 -1.35 1.05 4.30
C TYR A 50 -1.56 -0.40 3.85
N ILE A 51 -0.52 -1.23 3.87
CA ILE A 51 -0.60 -2.66 3.51
C ILE A 51 -1.57 -3.37 4.43
N ARG A 52 -1.40 -3.24 5.76
CA ARG A 52 -2.28 -3.86 6.76
C ARG A 52 -3.74 -3.43 6.60
N ARG A 53 -3.95 -2.17 6.26
CA ARG A 53 -5.30 -1.62 6.07
C ARG A 53 -5.95 -2.16 4.81
N PHE A 54 -5.21 -2.24 3.70
CA PHE A 54 -5.67 -2.87 2.47
C PHE A 54 -6.06 -4.34 2.73
N GLU A 55 -5.22 -5.11 3.42
CA GLU A 55 -5.51 -6.50 3.80
C GLU A 55 -6.76 -6.63 4.68
N SER A 56 -6.98 -5.70 5.60
CA SER A 56 -8.16 -5.70 6.48
C SER A 56 -9.45 -5.32 5.74
N GLU A 57 -9.39 -4.45 4.74
CA GLU A 57 -10.56 -3.97 4.00
C GLU A 57 -10.91 -4.86 2.79
N ALA A 58 -9.93 -5.50 2.15
CA ALA A 58 -10.14 -6.38 1.00
C ALA A 58 -11.20 -7.49 1.19
N PRO A 59 -11.23 -8.23 2.32
CA PRO A 59 -12.27 -9.24 2.55
C PRO A 59 -13.64 -8.65 2.91
N LYS A 60 -13.70 -7.40 3.40
CA LYS A 60 -14.95 -6.70 3.73
C LYS A 60 -15.64 -6.15 2.49
N ALA A 61 -14.87 -5.77 1.48
CA ALA A 61 -15.37 -5.22 0.23
C ALA A 61 -15.96 -6.31 -0.68
N GLY A 62 -17.19 -6.10 -1.16
CA GLY A 62 -17.85 -7.03 -2.09
C GLY A 62 -17.27 -7.00 -3.52
N ASN A 63 -16.66 -5.88 -3.93
CA ASN A 63 -16.10 -5.67 -5.27
C ASN A 63 -14.98 -4.62 -5.22
N SER A 64 -14.32 -4.38 -6.36
CA SER A 64 -13.18 -3.46 -6.44
C SER A 64 -13.56 -2.03 -6.11
N THR A 65 -14.71 -1.55 -6.56
CA THR A 65 -15.19 -0.19 -6.26
C THR A 65 -15.34 0.02 -4.75
N ALA A 66 -15.96 -0.93 -4.04
CA ALA A 66 -16.11 -0.85 -2.59
C ALA A 66 -14.76 -0.85 -1.85
N LEU A 67 -13.77 -1.59 -2.34
CA LEU A 67 -12.42 -1.60 -1.77
C LEU A 67 -11.69 -0.26 -2.01
N ILE A 68 -11.79 0.28 -3.23
CA ILE A 68 -11.23 1.58 -3.61
C ILE A 68 -11.83 2.68 -2.73
N ASP A 69 -13.15 2.68 -2.55
CA ASP A 69 -13.85 3.68 -1.73
C ASP A 69 -13.44 3.60 -0.25
N ALA A 70 -13.34 2.38 0.30
CA ALA A 70 -12.86 2.18 1.67
C ALA A 70 -11.43 2.71 1.87
N MET A 71 -10.53 2.39 0.94
CA MET A 71 -9.14 2.86 1.01
C MET A 71 -9.02 4.37 0.80
N LYS A 72 -9.78 4.98 -0.10
CA LYS A 72 -9.83 6.44 -0.28
C LYS A 72 -10.39 7.16 0.95
N ALA A 73 -11.36 6.57 1.64
CA ALA A 73 -11.87 7.15 2.89
C ALA A 73 -10.82 7.14 4.01
N LEU A 74 -9.99 6.11 4.07
CA LEU A 74 -8.93 5.95 5.07
C LEU A 74 -7.67 6.77 4.74
N TYR A 75 -7.37 6.92 3.44
CA TYR A 75 -6.20 7.63 2.94
C TYR A 75 -6.60 8.68 1.88
N PRO A 76 -7.36 9.72 2.25
CA PRO A 76 -7.90 10.70 1.30
C PRO A 76 -6.84 11.55 0.59
N GLN A 77 -5.63 11.59 1.13
CA GLN A 77 -4.48 12.32 0.57
C GLN A 77 -3.47 11.38 -0.10
N ALA A 78 -3.72 10.06 -0.13
CA ALA A 78 -2.86 9.15 -0.87
C ALA A 78 -2.95 9.46 -2.37
N GLY A 79 -1.78 9.62 -2.99
CA GLY A 79 -1.65 9.64 -4.45
C GLY A 79 -1.92 8.27 -5.07
N GLY A 80 -1.48 8.10 -6.33
CA GLY A 80 -1.45 6.76 -6.94
C GLY A 80 -2.82 6.12 -7.19
N VAL A 81 -3.84 6.93 -7.54
CA VAL A 81 -5.21 6.44 -7.80
C VAL A 81 -5.23 5.26 -8.77
N ALA A 82 -4.47 5.34 -9.88
CA ALA A 82 -4.39 4.24 -10.85
C ALA A 82 -3.80 2.95 -10.24
N SER A 83 -2.80 3.07 -9.36
CA SER A 83 -2.21 1.92 -8.66
C SER A 83 -3.20 1.25 -7.72
N LEU A 84 -4.05 2.04 -7.04
CA LEU A 84 -5.13 1.53 -6.20
C LEU A 84 -6.21 0.84 -7.04
N ASP A 85 -6.61 1.44 -8.17
CA ASP A 85 -7.62 0.88 -9.06
C ASP A 85 -7.20 -0.51 -9.57
N ILE A 86 -5.95 -0.64 -10.04
CA ILE A 86 -5.37 -1.92 -10.49
C ILE A 86 -5.27 -2.90 -9.31
N SER A 87 -4.74 -2.45 -8.18
CA SER A 87 -4.58 -3.28 -6.98
C SER A 87 -5.90 -3.87 -6.49
N ALA A 88 -6.97 -3.08 -6.50
CA ALA A 88 -8.30 -3.54 -6.12
C ALA A 88 -8.85 -4.54 -7.15
N ALA A 89 -8.73 -4.25 -8.45
CA ALA A 89 -9.16 -5.16 -9.52
C ALA A 89 -8.47 -6.53 -9.42
N VAL A 90 -7.18 -6.55 -9.12
CA VAL A 90 -6.42 -7.79 -8.90
C VAL A 90 -6.88 -8.51 -7.63
N ALA A 91 -6.97 -7.81 -6.50
CA ALA A 91 -7.37 -8.38 -5.22
C ALA A 91 -8.80 -8.97 -5.24
N LYS A 92 -9.69 -8.43 -6.09
CA LYS A 92 -11.06 -8.94 -6.25
C LYS A 92 -11.22 -9.94 -7.40
N GLY A 93 -10.15 -10.23 -8.14
CA GLY A 93 -10.17 -11.17 -9.26
C GLY A 93 -10.80 -10.63 -10.55
N ASP A 94 -11.06 -9.32 -10.62
CA ASP A 94 -11.59 -8.65 -11.81
C ASP A 94 -10.52 -8.55 -12.92
N MET A 95 -9.24 -8.59 -12.54
CA MET A 95 -8.09 -8.53 -13.44
C MET A 95 -7.04 -9.59 -13.06
N LYS A 96 -6.47 -10.26 -14.06
CA LYS A 96 -5.23 -11.03 -13.89
C LYS A 96 -4.04 -10.12 -14.15
N TRP A 97 -3.11 -10.08 -13.20
CA TRP A 97 -1.89 -9.29 -13.27
C TRP A 97 -0.68 -10.22 -13.31
N LEU A 98 0.17 -10.01 -14.31
CA LEU A 98 1.26 -10.88 -14.71
C LEU A 98 2.56 -10.49 -14.04
#